data_AF-A0A961BYK7-F1
#
_entry.id   AF-A0A961BYK7-F1
#
_cell.length_a   1.000
_cell.length_b   1.000
_cell.length_c   1.000
_cell.angle_alpha   90.00
_cell.angle_beta   90.00
_cell.angle_gamma   90.00
#
_symmetry.space_group_name_H-M   'P 1'
#
loop_
_entity.id
_entity.type
_entity.pdbx_description
1 polymer ?
#
loop_
_entity_poly.entity_id
_entity_poly.type
_entity_poly.pdbx_seq_one_letter_code
_entity_poly.pdbx_strand_id
1 'polypeptide(L)' 'MALTSVDLDPQLIERARALSGAKSNRAVIDLALRRLIAAKQKGAMIDGIAALQHLPAGLGAPVAQPPHLAP' A
#
# COMPACT_ATOMS: atom_id res chain seq x y z
N MET A 1 -17.21 -17.52 -7.74
CA MET A 1 -16.90 -16.14 -7.29
C MET A 1 -18.20 -15.55 -6.76
N ALA A 2 -18.28 -15.20 -5.47
CA ALA A 2 -19.52 -14.69 -4.89
C ALA A 2 -19.84 -13.31 -5.46
N LEU A 3 -21.07 -13.10 -5.92
CA LEU A 3 -21.58 -11.81 -6.37
C LEU A 3 -22.33 -11.19 -5.19
N THR A 4 -21.84 -10.06 -4.70
CA THR A 4 -22.49 -9.29 -3.63
C THR A 4 -23.02 -8.00 -4.22
N SER A 5 -24.31 -7.71 -4.01
CA SER A 5 -24.90 -6.43 -4.39
C SER A 5 -24.63 -5.41 -3.29
N VAL A 6 -24.15 -4.23 -3.66
CA VAL A 6 -23.84 -3.14 -2.73
C VAL A 6 -24.31 -1.85 -3.37
N ASP A 7 -25.11 -1.07 -2.64
CA ASP A 7 -25.52 0.25 -3.09
C ASP A 7 -24.37 1.25 -2.96
N LEU A 8 -24.14 1.98 -4.04
CA LEU A 8 -23.07 2.96 -4.17
C LEU A 8 -23.65 4.21 -4.82
N ASP A 9 -23.17 5.37 -4.36
CA ASP A 9 -23.46 6.64 -5.03
C ASP A 9 -22.92 6.59 -6.47
N PRO A 10 -23.79 6.70 -7.50
CA PRO A 10 -23.39 6.68 -8.90
C PRO A 10 -22.39 7.80 -9.25
N GLN A 11 -22.51 8.97 -8.63
CA GLN A 11 -21.59 10.08 -8.91
C GLN A 11 -20.20 9.80 -8.35
N LEU A 12 -20.12 9.16 -7.19
CA LEU A 12 -18.86 8.78 -6.57
C LEU A 12 -18.13 7.74 -7.41
N ILE A 13 -18.84 6.71 -7.90
CA ILE A 13 -18.21 5.65 -8.69
C ILE A 13 -17.73 6.18 -10.05
N GLU A 14 -18.47 7.08 -10.68
CA GLU A 14 -18.06 7.73 -11.93
C GLU A 14 -16.81 8.59 -11.74
N ARG A 15 -16.78 9.42 -10.68
CA ARG A 15 -15.60 10.22 -10.36
C ARG A 15 -14.38 9.34 -10.06
N ALA A 16 -14.57 8.28 -9.30
CA ALA A 16 -13.50 7.34 -8.97
C ALA A 16 -13.01 6.57 -10.21
N ARG A 17 -13.90 6.22 -11.14
CA ARG A 17 -13.56 5.63 -12.43
C ARG A 17 -12.73 6.58 -13.28
N ALA A 18 -13.15 7.84 -13.41
CA ALA A 18 -12.41 8.87 -14.16
C ALA A 18 -10.99 9.08 -13.61
N LEU A 19 -10.84 9.10 -12.28
CA LEU A 19 -9.54 9.26 -11.62
C LEU A 19 -8.65 8.02 -11.68
N SER A 20 -9.23 6.82 -11.70
CA SER A 20 -8.48 5.56 -11.70
C SER A 20 -8.20 4.99 -13.09
N GLY A 21 -8.93 5.43 -14.11
CA GLY A 21 -8.90 4.83 -15.46
C GLY A 21 -9.47 3.40 -15.51
N ALA A 22 -10.22 3.00 -14.48
CA ALA A 22 -10.71 1.63 -14.36
C ALA A 22 -11.80 1.32 -15.39
N LYS A 23 -11.77 0.09 -15.92
CA LYS A 23 -12.73 -0.39 -16.94
C LYS A 23 -14.08 -0.82 -16.36
N SER A 24 -14.18 -0.99 -15.03
CA SER A 24 -15.41 -1.45 -14.36
C SER A 24 -15.52 -0.94 -12.93
N ASN A 25 -16.75 -0.81 -12.41
CA ASN A 25 -17.01 -0.44 -11.01
C ASN A 25 -16.31 -1.40 -10.04
N ARG A 26 -16.31 -2.70 -10.35
CA ARG A 26 -15.59 -3.70 -9.55
C ARG A 26 -14.09 -3.42 -9.49
N ALA A 27 -13.46 -3.05 -10.60
CA ALA A 27 -12.04 -2.73 -10.62
C ALA A 27 -11.73 -1.46 -9.81
N VAL A 28 -12.62 -0.46 -9.83
CA VAL A 28 -12.51 0.72 -8.95
C VAL A 28 -12.55 0.32 -7.47
N ILE A 29 -13.51 -0.53 -7.09
CA ILE A 29 -13.70 -0.97 -5.70
C ILE A 29 -12.49 -1.81 -5.24
N ASP A 30 -12.02 -2.75 -6.05
CA ASP A 30 -10.84 -3.57 -5.72
C ASP A 30 -9.60 -2.69 -5.50
N LEU A 31 -9.39 -1.72 -6.39
CA LEU A 31 -8.29 -0.76 -6.27
C LEU A 31 -8.41 0.10 -5.01
N ALA A 32 -9.61 0.58 -4.69
CA ALA A 32 -9.87 1.37 -3.49
C ALA A 32 -9.58 0.57 -2.22
N LEU A 33 -10.04 -0.69 -2.15
CA LEU A 33 -9.79 -1.58 -1.01
C LEU A 33 -8.30 -1.88 -0.83
N ARG A 34 -7.58 -2.21 -1.92
CA ARG A 34 -6.12 -2.42 -1.85
C ARG A 34 -5.39 -1.19 -1.35
N ARG A 35 -5.75 0.00 -1.85
CA ARG A 35 -5.15 1.28 -1.42
C ARG A 35 -5.46 1.58 0.03
N LEU A 36 -6.67 1.32 0.51
CA LEU A 36 -7.05 1.50 1.91
C LEU A 36 -6.22 0.60 2.84
N ILE A 37 -6.10 -0.69 2.49
CA ILE A 37 -5.28 -1.65 3.25
C ILE A 37 -3.83 -1.18 3.28
N ALA A 38 -3.26 -0.83 2.13
CA ALA A 38 -1.89 -0.33 2.05
C ALA A 38 -1.69 0.96 2.86
N ALA A 39 -2.64 1.90 2.80
CA ALA A 39 -2.58 3.14 3.57
C ALA A 39 -2.59 2.88 5.09
N LYS A 40 -3.38 1.90 5.56
CA LYS A 40 -3.43 1.52 6.98
C LYS A 40 -2.19 0.73 7.40
N GLN A 41 -1.69 -0.17 6.56
CA GLN A 41 -0.45 -0.91 6.81
C GLN A 41 0.79 0.00 6.81
N LYS A 42 0.81 1.05 5.99
CA LYS A 42 1.89 2.04 5.97
C LYS A 42 2.02 2.75 7.32
N GLY A 43 0.91 3.07 7.98
CA GLY A 43 0.92 3.63 9.34
C GLY A 43 1.60 2.68 10.32
N ALA A 44 1.15 1.42 10.37
CA ALA A 44 1.74 0.39 11.23
C ALA A 44 3.23 0.13 10.91
N MET A 45 3.63 0.23 9.64
CA MET A 45 5.02 0.13 9.23
C MET A 45 5.87 1.31 9.74
N ILE A 46 5.34 2.54 9.64
CA ILE A 46 6.02 3.74 10.17
C ILE A 46 6.15 3.64 11.69
N ASP A 47 5.09 3.24 12.39
CA ASP A 47 5.10 3.04 13.85
C ASP A 47 6.11 1.96 14.25
N GLY A 48 6.18 0.85 13.48
CA GLY A 48 7.17 -0.20 13.68
C GLY A 48 8.62 0.26 13.49
N ILE A 49 8.89 1.09 12.48
CA ILE A 49 10.22 1.69 12.26
C ILE A 49 10.55 2.66 13.41
N ALA A 50 9.61 3.50 13.83
CA ALA A 50 9.81 4.43 14.95
C ALA A 50 10.10 3.70 16.28
N ALA A 51 9.60 2.48 16.45
CA ALA A 51 9.86 1.64 17.61
C ALA A 51 11.25 0.94 17.60
N LEU A 52 12.03 1.05 16.51
CA LEU A 52 13.36 0.46 16.44
C LEU A 52 14.37 1.25 17.29
N GLN A 53 14.81 0.65 18.40
CA GLN A 53 15.72 1.28 19.38
C GLN A 53 17.13 1.59 18.82
N HIS A 54 17.55 0.94 17.74
CA HIS A 54 18.88 1.11 17.14
C HIS A 54 18.88 1.97 15.86
N LEU A 55 17.72 2.53 15.49
CA LEU A 55 17.60 3.33 14.28
C LEU A 55 18.56 4.54 14.25
N PRO A 56 18.78 5.30 15.34
CA PRO A 56 19.70 6.44 15.32
C PRO A 56 21.15 6.04 15.02
N ALA A 57 21.59 4.85 15.44
CA ALA A 57 22.95 4.36 15.23
C ALA A 57 23.18 3.82 13.81
N GLY A 58 22.12 3.35 13.13
CA GLY A 58 22.19 2.85 11.75
C GLY A 58 22.05 3.94 10.69
N LEU A 59 21.46 5.09 11.01
CA LEU A 59 21.30 6.21 10.08
C LEU A 59 22.65 6.89 9.83
N GLY A 60 23.25 6.64 8.66
CA GLY A 60 24.57 7.16 8.29
C GLY A 60 25.74 6.21 8.60
N ALA A 61 25.46 5.01 9.11
CA ALA A 61 26.48 3.98 9.23
C ALA A 61 27.00 3.60 7.83
N PRO A 62 28.32 3.32 7.68
CA PRO A 62 28.88 2.90 6.41
C PRO A 62 28.20 1.61 5.93
N VAL A 63 27.76 1.59 4.67
CA VAL A 63 27.15 0.40 4.07
C VAL A 63 28.22 -0.67 3.91
N ALA A 64 28.09 -1.77 4.65
CA ALA A 64 28.97 -2.93 4.48
C ALA A 64 28.62 -3.64 3.17
N GLN A 65 29.61 -3.86 2.31
CA GLN A 65 29.43 -4.73 1.15
C GLN A 65 29.32 -6.18 1.64
N PRO A 66 28.30 -6.94 1.22
CA PRO A 66 28.23 -8.35 1.54
C PRO A 66 29.46 -9.07 0.97
N PRO A 67 30.02 -10.06 1.70
CA PRO A 67 31.21 -10.76 1.24
C PRO A 67 30.93 -11.40 -0.11
N HIS A 68 31.79 -11.12 -1.09
CA HIS A 68 31.76 -11.81 -2.37
C HIS A 68 32.14 -13.26 -2.12
N LEU A 69 31.14 -14.15 -2.05
CA LEU A 69 31.37 -15.58 -2.15
C LEU A 69 31.91 -15.83 -3.56
N ALA A 70 33.22 -16.03 -3.67
CA ALA A 70 33.83 -16.53 -4.89
C ALA A 70 33.25 -17.93 -5.20
N PRO A 71 33.05 -18.27 -6.49
CA PRO A 71 32.45 -19.54 -6.91
C PRO A 71 33.27 -20.76 -6.48
#